data_AF-A0A1Y2ILR7-F1
#
_entry.id   AF-A0A1Y2ILR7-F1
#
_cell.length_a   1.000
_cell.length_b   1.000
_cell.length_c   1.000
_cell.angle_alpha   90.00
_cell.angle_beta   90.00
_cell.angle_gamma   90.00
#
_symmetry.space_group_name_H-M   'P 1'
#
loop_
_entity.id
_entity.type
_entity.pdbx_description
1 polymer ?
#
loop_
_entity_poly.entity_id
_entity_poly.type
_entity_poly.pdbx_seq_one_letter_code
_entity_poly.pdbx_strand_id
1 'polypeptide(L)'
;MSEDTATGGGRSFLRRLTLITQPALTRIAHGSAPFITTFVLIHLTAPAMASLGSTSLASQVMLLGREYYQTSFGETFLVLTPLVVHPLSAILKRLLSPKVSRRLTSILSLTGYTVAISVALHYFTHRVAPADPSPPIYSVGPSELDYEYVKYALQEWPWRSWFAYIGLTACIAWHAAEGMAVIWNTWLRPQLGGMPGTKRTRTIWALIAGVLPVATGMFCMWKEPLMVFASHADRFKAAFSKNPLYWY
;
A
#
# COMPACT_ATOMS: atom_id res chain seq x y z
N MET A 1 -49.92 3.84 -31.47
CA MET A 1 -50.02 3.28 -30.11
C MET A 1 -49.05 2.10 -30.06
N SER A 2 -47.96 2.01 -29.30
CA SER A 2 -47.24 2.89 -28.37
C SER A 2 -46.00 2.05 -28.00
N GLU A 3 -44.83 2.34 -28.58
CA GLU A 3 -43.63 1.50 -28.39
C GLU A 3 -42.36 2.35 -28.15
N ASP A 4 -42.50 3.53 -27.54
CA ASP A 4 -41.40 4.50 -27.42
C ASP A 4 -41.14 5.03 -26.00
N THR A 5 -41.85 4.55 -24.98
CA THR A 5 -41.78 5.12 -23.62
C THR A 5 -40.85 4.37 -22.66
N ALA A 6 -40.49 3.11 -22.94
CA ALA A 6 -39.68 2.29 -22.02
C ALA A 6 -38.17 2.59 -22.06
N THR A 7 -37.63 3.02 -23.20
CA THR A 7 -36.17 3.17 -23.41
C THR A 7 -35.62 4.53 -22.96
N GLY A 8 -36.46 5.58 -22.94
CA GLY A 8 -36.07 6.94 -22.54
C GLY A 8 -35.88 7.11 -21.03
N GLY A 9 -36.71 6.45 -20.22
CA GLY A 9 -36.64 6.52 -18.75
C GLY A 9 -35.35 5.92 -18.17
N GLY A 10 -34.94 4.75 -18.67
CA GLY A 10 -33.72 4.06 -18.22
C GLY A 10 -32.44 4.85 -18.51
N ARG A 11 -32.34 5.48 -19.69
CA ARG A 11 -31.19 6.33 -20.05
C ARG A 11 -31.10 7.59 -19.19
N SER A 12 -32.25 8.18 -18.83
CA SER A 12 -32.33 9.34 -17.92
C SER A 12 -31.92 8.99 -16.49
N PHE A 13 -32.39 7.85 -15.98
CA PHE A 13 -32.03 7.36 -14.64
C PHE A 13 -30.53 7.05 -14.53
N LEU A 14 -29.97 6.28 -15.47
CA LEU A 14 -28.54 5.96 -15.47
C LEU A 14 -27.67 7.22 -15.55
N ARG A 15 -28.05 8.19 -16.40
CA ARG A 15 -27.34 9.47 -16.48
C ARG A 15 -27.36 10.23 -15.16
N ARG A 16 -28.51 10.29 -14.47
CA ARG A 16 -28.64 10.95 -13.15
C ARG A 16 -27.80 10.24 -12.09
N LEU A 17 -27.90 8.91 -12.02
CA LEU A 17 -27.11 8.10 -11.10
C LEU A 17 -25.61 8.34 -11.31
N THR A 18 -25.15 8.36 -12.56
CA THR A 18 -23.75 8.61 -12.89
C THR A 18 -23.29 10.02 -12.53
N LEU A 19 -24.12 11.05 -12.76
CA LEU A 19 -23.80 12.44 -12.41
C LEU A 19 -23.61 12.63 -10.90
N ILE A 20 -24.31 11.86 -10.07
CA ILE A 20 -24.20 11.91 -8.62
C ILE A 20 -23.03 11.06 -8.12
N THR A 21 -22.90 9.83 -8.64
CA THR A 21 -21.92 8.85 -8.14
C THR A 21 -20.49 9.22 -8.50
N GLN A 22 -20.21 9.73 -9.70
CA GLN A 22 -18.84 10.00 -10.14
C GLN A 22 -18.13 11.08 -9.29
N PRO A 23 -18.75 12.24 -8.98
CA PRO A 23 -18.15 13.22 -8.08
C PRO A 23 -17.96 12.68 -6.66
N ALA A 24 -18.95 11.97 -6.12
CA ALA A 24 -18.88 11.40 -4.78
C ALA A 24 -17.72 10.40 -4.66
N LEU A 25 -17.65 9.42 -5.57
CA LEU A 25 -16.56 8.44 -5.59
C LEU A 25 -15.20 9.09 -5.85
N THR A 26 -15.15 10.18 -6.63
CA THR A 26 -13.90 10.93 -6.84
C THR A 26 -13.42 11.59 -5.55
N ARG A 27 -14.35 12.20 -4.79
CA ARG A 27 -14.03 12.78 -3.49
C ARG A 27 -13.61 11.72 -2.48
N ILE A 28 -14.24 10.54 -2.47
CA ILE A 28 -13.84 9.42 -1.60
C ILE A 28 -12.43 8.94 -1.97
N ALA A 29 -12.15 8.68 -3.24
CA ALA A 29 -10.83 8.23 -3.70
C ALA A 29 -9.74 9.28 -3.40
N HIS A 30 -9.99 10.55 -3.70
CA HIS A 30 -9.00 11.62 -3.48
C HIS A 30 -8.89 11.99 -2.00
N GLY A 31 -9.97 11.93 -1.23
CA GLY A 31 -10.00 12.24 0.20
C GLY A 31 -9.38 11.16 1.09
N SER A 32 -9.41 9.90 0.66
CA SER A 32 -8.69 8.80 1.33
C SER A 32 -7.18 8.82 1.06
N ALA A 33 -6.73 9.42 -0.04
CA ALA A 33 -5.32 9.40 -0.45
C ALA A 33 -4.35 10.06 0.55
N PRO A 34 -4.67 11.20 1.21
CA PRO A 34 -3.83 11.77 2.26
C PRO A 34 -3.61 10.83 3.44
N PHE A 35 -4.63 10.10 3.90
CA PHE A 35 -4.49 9.13 4.99
C PHE A 35 -3.54 8.00 4.62
N ILE A 36 -3.71 7.42 3.43
CA ILE A 36 -2.81 6.39 2.90
C ILE A 36 -1.39 6.95 2.76
N THR A 37 -1.25 8.17 2.25
CA THR A 37 0.07 8.81 2.06
C THR A 37 0.78 9.02 3.39
N THR A 38 0.08 9.55 4.40
CA THR A 38 0.63 9.73 5.75
C THR A 38 1.05 8.39 6.36
N PHE A 39 0.19 7.37 6.26
CA PHE A 39 0.54 6.02 6.71
C PHE A 39 1.78 5.50 6.01
N VAL A 40 1.86 5.58 4.68
CA VAL A 40 3.01 5.11 3.90
C VAL A 40 4.28 5.86 4.28
N LEU A 41 4.22 7.19 4.46
CA LEU A 41 5.38 7.98 4.86
C LEU A 41 5.92 7.52 6.23
N ILE A 42 5.05 7.36 7.22
CA ILE A 42 5.42 6.88 8.55
C ILE A 42 5.89 5.43 8.51
N HIS A 43 5.24 4.57 7.73
CA HIS A 43 5.57 3.16 7.64
C HIS A 43 6.93 2.92 6.95
N LEU A 44 7.22 3.67 5.88
CA LEU A 44 8.47 3.55 5.13
C LEU A 44 9.66 4.26 5.78
N THR A 45 9.48 5.06 6.83
CA THR A 45 10.62 5.60 7.59
C THR A 45 11.39 4.50 8.31
N ALA A 46 10.70 3.54 8.94
CA ALA A 46 11.34 2.47 9.68
C ALA A 46 12.35 1.64 8.85
N PRO A 47 11.98 1.06 7.69
CA PRO A 47 12.93 0.31 6.89
C PRO A 47 14.01 1.21 6.27
N ALA A 48 13.72 2.49 5.99
CA ALA A 48 14.73 3.43 5.48
C ALA A 48 15.81 3.75 6.52
N MET A 49 15.41 3.91 7.79
CA MET A 49 16.32 4.24 8.90
C MET A 49 17.29 3.12 9.25
N ALA A 50 17.06 1.89 8.77
CA ALA A 50 18.04 0.80 8.90
C ALA A 50 19.40 1.13 8.28
N SER A 51 19.43 1.99 7.25
CA SER A 51 20.69 2.43 6.63
C SER A 51 21.56 3.30 7.54
N LEU A 52 20.98 3.91 8.58
CA LEU A 52 21.66 4.81 9.51
C LEU A 52 21.95 4.15 10.85
N GLY A 53 21.07 3.25 11.30
CA GLY A 53 21.15 2.66 12.63
C GLY A 53 20.80 1.19 12.71
N SER A 54 21.00 0.45 11.62
CA SER A 54 20.80 -1.01 11.52
C SER A 54 19.35 -1.47 11.75
N THR A 55 19.13 -2.78 11.78
CA THR A 55 17.85 -3.40 12.17
C THR A 55 17.30 -2.82 13.49
N SER A 56 18.17 -2.49 14.44
CA SER A 56 17.78 -1.95 15.74
C SER A 56 17.04 -0.61 15.63
N LEU A 57 17.58 0.36 14.87
CA LEU A 57 16.89 1.64 14.68
C LEU A 57 15.59 1.48 13.88
N ALA A 58 15.57 0.58 12.91
CA ALA A 58 14.34 0.27 12.18
C ALA A 58 13.24 -0.26 13.12
N SER A 59 13.58 -1.19 14.03
CA SER A 59 12.66 -1.67 15.07
C SER A 59 12.17 -0.53 15.97
N GLN A 60 13.04 0.35 16.44
CA GLN A 60 12.64 1.49 17.30
C GLN A 60 11.70 2.47 16.58
N VAL A 61 12.02 2.85 15.34
CA VAL A 61 11.18 3.76 14.53
C VAL A 61 9.84 3.11 14.20
N MET A 62 9.83 1.80 13.97
CA MET A 62 8.60 1.05 13.78
C MET A 62 7.71 1.13 15.02
N LEU A 63 8.24 0.93 16.23
CA LEU A 63 7.48 1.02 17.47
C LEU A 63 6.82 2.40 17.62
N LEU A 64 7.55 3.49 17.31
CA LEU A 64 6.96 4.84 17.29
C LEU A 64 5.82 4.96 16.27
N GLY A 65 5.99 4.38 15.08
CA GLY A 65 4.94 4.35 14.07
C GLY A 65 3.70 3.57 14.53
N ARG A 66 3.88 2.44 15.22
CA ARG A 66 2.78 1.63 15.75
C ARG A 66 1.91 2.41 16.74
N GLU A 67 2.51 3.21 17.60
CA GLU A 67 1.74 4.05 18.52
C GLU A 67 0.88 5.09 17.80
N TYR A 68 1.34 5.56 16.64
CA TYR A 68 0.58 6.53 15.85
C TYR A 68 -0.62 5.90 15.13
N TYR A 69 -0.45 4.73 14.49
CA TYR A 69 -1.47 4.18 13.58
C TYR A 69 -2.01 2.79 13.92
N GLN A 70 -1.45 2.05 14.89
CA GLN A 70 -1.94 0.72 15.30
C GLN A 70 -2.79 0.74 16.58
N THR A 71 -3.37 1.88 16.92
CA THR A 71 -4.42 1.94 17.96
C THR A 71 -5.73 1.33 17.44
N SER A 72 -6.64 0.95 18.32
CA SER A 72 -7.96 0.38 17.92
C SER A 72 -8.72 1.31 16.96
N PHE A 73 -8.62 2.62 17.19
CA PHE A 73 -9.17 3.64 16.31
C PHE A 73 -8.29 3.86 15.05
N GLY A 74 -6.99 4.05 15.23
CA GLY A 74 -6.05 4.37 14.16
C GLY A 74 -5.98 3.28 13.08
N GLU A 75 -5.86 2.02 13.48
CA GLU A 75 -5.73 0.90 12.54
C GLU A 75 -7.02 0.78 11.72
N THR A 76 -8.17 0.79 12.39
CA THR A 76 -9.47 0.61 11.75
C THR A 76 -9.82 1.77 10.82
N PHE A 77 -9.73 3.01 11.31
CA PHE A 77 -10.31 4.17 10.63
C PHE A 77 -9.30 4.99 9.83
N LEU A 78 -8.03 5.02 10.24
CA LEU A 78 -7.00 5.84 9.58
C LEU A 78 -6.11 5.02 8.63
N VAL A 79 -6.07 3.68 8.77
CA VAL A 79 -5.28 2.80 7.91
C VAL A 79 -6.17 1.90 7.06
N LEU A 80 -6.90 0.97 7.67
CA LEU A 80 -7.65 -0.07 6.96
C LEU A 80 -8.82 0.53 6.16
N THR A 81 -9.60 1.44 6.76
CA THR A 81 -10.72 2.07 6.05
C THR A 81 -10.25 2.78 4.78
N PRO A 82 -9.26 3.72 4.81
CA PRO A 82 -8.70 4.32 3.60
C PRO A 82 -8.17 3.30 2.59
N LEU A 83 -7.40 2.29 3.04
CA LEU A 83 -6.85 1.24 2.17
C LEU A 83 -7.92 0.42 1.46
N VAL A 84 -9.12 0.30 2.03
CA VAL A 84 -10.26 -0.40 1.43
C VAL A 84 -11.10 0.54 0.55
N VAL A 85 -11.52 1.70 1.07
CA VAL A 85 -12.44 2.58 0.34
C VAL A 85 -11.77 3.24 -0.87
N HIS A 86 -10.44 3.45 -0.84
CA HIS A 86 -9.70 4.02 -1.96
C HIS A 86 -9.78 3.14 -3.23
N PRO A 87 -9.30 1.88 -3.23
CA PRO A 87 -9.41 1.02 -4.41
C PRO A 87 -10.86 0.68 -4.77
N LEU A 88 -11.74 0.47 -3.78
CA LEU A 88 -13.16 0.19 -4.06
C LEU A 88 -13.84 1.34 -4.79
N SER A 89 -13.65 2.59 -4.33
CA SER A 89 -14.21 3.75 -5.01
C SER A 89 -13.63 3.94 -6.41
N ALA A 90 -12.34 3.65 -6.62
CA ALA A 90 -11.72 3.68 -7.94
C ALA A 90 -12.27 2.62 -8.91
N ILE A 91 -12.52 1.39 -8.42
CA ILE A 91 -13.15 0.31 -9.18
C ILE A 91 -14.59 0.68 -9.52
N LEU A 92 -15.38 1.14 -8.55
CA LEU A 92 -16.75 1.58 -8.77
C LEU A 92 -16.83 2.75 -9.75
N LYS A 93 -15.90 3.71 -9.70
CA LYS A 93 -15.82 4.77 -10.72
C LYS A 93 -15.66 4.21 -12.11
N ARG A 94 -14.79 3.21 -12.27
CA ARG A 94 -14.53 2.57 -13.56
C ARG A 94 -15.78 1.84 -14.08
N LEU A 95 -16.46 1.08 -13.22
CA LEU A 95 -17.64 0.29 -13.56
C LEU A 95 -18.87 1.16 -13.85
N LEU A 96 -19.04 2.25 -13.12
CA LEU A 96 -20.19 3.16 -13.23
C LEU A 96 -19.90 4.37 -14.14
N SER A 97 -18.77 4.38 -14.85
CA SER A 97 -18.39 5.50 -15.72
C SER A 97 -19.24 5.51 -16.99
N PRO A 98 -19.82 6.66 -17.39
CA PRO A 98 -20.57 6.77 -18.64
C PRO A 98 -19.63 6.92 -19.85
N LYS A 99 -18.34 7.14 -19.58
CA LYS A 99 -17.28 7.36 -20.57
C LYS A 99 -16.26 6.25 -20.45
N VAL A 100 -15.51 6.03 -21.53
CA VAL A 100 -14.40 5.09 -21.54
C VAL A 100 -13.42 5.45 -20.41
N SER A 101 -13.30 4.53 -19.46
CA SER A 101 -12.38 4.66 -18.34
C SER A 101 -10.92 4.61 -18.82
N ARG A 102 -10.00 5.15 -18.00
CA ARG A 102 -8.56 5.09 -18.29
C ARG A 102 -8.11 3.65 -18.62
N ARG A 103 -7.24 3.48 -19.61
CA ARG A 103 -6.70 2.16 -19.99
C ARG A 103 -6.12 1.42 -18.78
N LEU A 104 -6.43 0.13 -18.67
CA LEU A 104 -5.88 -0.75 -17.62
C LEU A 104 -4.35 -0.82 -17.66
N THR A 105 -3.78 -0.66 -18.85
CA THR A 105 -2.32 -0.62 -19.08
C THR A 105 -1.66 0.71 -18.72
N SER A 106 -2.42 1.71 -18.27
CA SER A 106 -1.81 2.94 -17.74
C SER A 106 -1.06 2.65 -16.44
N ILE A 107 0.08 3.32 -16.23
CA ILE A 107 0.92 3.13 -15.04
C ILE A 107 0.08 3.26 -13.76
N LEU A 108 -0.77 4.29 -13.63
CA LEU A 108 -1.62 4.45 -12.45
C LEU A 108 -2.56 3.25 -12.21
N SER A 109 -3.14 2.68 -13.26
CA SER A 109 -4.04 1.52 -13.11
C SER A 109 -3.27 0.26 -12.78
N LEU A 110 -2.19 -0.01 -13.50
CA LEU A 110 -1.34 -1.17 -13.27
C LEU A 110 -0.79 -1.17 -11.84
N THR A 111 -0.17 -0.06 -11.40
CA THR A 111 0.34 0.03 -10.03
C THR A 111 -0.78 0.01 -9.01
N GLY A 112 -1.95 0.58 -9.29
CA GLY A 112 -3.08 0.56 -8.37
C GLY A 112 -3.60 -0.85 -8.06
N TYR A 113 -3.81 -1.67 -9.09
CA TYR A 113 -4.24 -3.06 -8.89
C TYR A 113 -3.14 -3.91 -8.26
N THR A 114 -1.89 -3.75 -8.70
CA THR A 114 -0.75 -4.46 -8.11
C THR A 114 -0.61 -4.11 -6.63
N VAL A 115 -0.67 -2.83 -6.26
CA VAL A 115 -0.61 -2.40 -4.85
C VAL A 115 -1.77 -2.97 -4.04
N ALA A 116 -3.00 -2.95 -4.56
CA ALA A 116 -4.16 -3.49 -3.82
C ALA A 116 -3.96 -4.96 -3.43
N ILE A 117 -3.46 -5.79 -4.36
CA ILE A 117 -3.19 -7.21 -4.10
C ILE A 117 -1.97 -7.36 -3.18
N SER A 118 -0.86 -6.68 -3.50
CA SER A 118 0.38 -6.81 -2.75
C SER A 118 0.28 -6.28 -1.32
N VAL A 119 -0.50 -5.22 -1.06
CA VAL A 119 -0.79 -4.74 0.31
C VAL A 119 -1.61 -5.76 1.08
N ALA A 120 -2.59 -6.42 0.46
CA ALA A 120 -3.35 -7.47 1.14
C ALA A 120 -2.44 -8.65 1.54
N LEU A 121 -1.54 -9.08 0.65
CA LEU A 121 -0.55 -10.12 0.95
C LEU A 121 0.47 -9.67 2.01
N HIS A 122 0.93 -8.41 1.96
CA HIS A 122 1.82 -7.83 2.96
C HIS A 122 1.13 -7.77 4.34
N TYR A 123 -0.11 -7.27 4.40
CA TYR A 123 -0.91 -7.24 5.62
C TYR A 123 -1.13 -8.65 6.18
N PHE A 124 -1.46 -9.61 5.33
CA PHE A 124 -1.57 -11.00 5.76
C PHE A 124 -0.27 -11.51 6.36
N THR A 125 0.86 -11.31 5.70
CA THR A 125 2.18 -11.82 6.11
C THR A 125 2.70 -11.19 7.40
N HIS A 126 2.43 -9.90 7.63
CA HIS A 126 3.00 -9.14 8.74
C HIS A 126 2.01 -8.80 9.85
N ARG A 127 0.71 -9.05 9.67
CA ARG A 127 -0.31 -8.75 10.68
C ARG A 127 -1.16 -9.97 11.02
N VAL A 128 -1.64 -10.71 10.02
CA VAL A 128 -2.62 -11.78 10.24
C VAL A 128 -1.95 -13.11 10.55
N ALA A 129 -1.04 -13.57 9.69
CA ALA A 129 -0.34 -14.84 9.84
C ALA A 129 0.45 -14.96 11.16
N PRO A 130 1.27 -13.97 11.56
CA PRO A 130 1.99 -14.03 12.84
C PRO A 130 1.07 -13.96 14.06
N ALA A 131 -0.16 -13.46 13.94
CA ALA A 131 -1.11 -13.39 15.05
C ALA A 131 -1.82 -14.72 15.35
N ASP A 132 -1.61 -15.77 14.53
CA ASP A 132 -2.27 -17.06 14.72
C ASP A 132 -1.86 -17.72 16.06
N PRO A 133 -2.82 -18.01 16.97
CA PRO A 133 -2.53 -18.67 18.24
C PRO A 133 -2.19 -20.15 18.11
N SER A 134 -2.46 -20.79 16.96
CA SER A 134 -2.25 -22.23 16.81
C SER A 134 -0.76 -22.61 16.76
N PRO A 135 -0.39 -23.82 17.23
CA PRO A 135 0.94 -24.35 17.02
C PRO A 135 1.30 -24.42 15.52
N PRO A 136 2.56 -24.11 15.13
CA PRO A 136 3.69 -23.77 15.99
C PRO A 136 3.89 -22.26 16.17
N ILE A 137 2.98 -21.39 15.74
CA ILE A 137 3.18 -19.92 15.70
C ILE A 137 2.97 -19.28 17.08
N TYR A 138 1.94 -19.71 17.81
CA TYR A 138 1.62 -19.22 19.16
C TYR A 138 1.57 -17.68 19.27
N SER A 139 0.95 -17.01 18.30
CA SER A 139 0.81 -15.55 18.23
C SER A 139 2.11 -14.78 18.52
N VAL A 140 2.93 -14.55 17.49
CA VAL A 140 4.16 -13.74 17.59
C VAL A 140 3.83 -12.40 18.24
N GLY A 141 4.43 -12.17 19.42
CA GLY A 141 4.09 -11.04 20.27
C GLY A 141 4.52 -9.70 19.66
N PRO A 142 3.97 -8.56 20.12
CA PRO A 142 4.35 -7.24 19.60
C PRO A 142 5.85 -6.93 19.69
N SER A 143 6.53 -7.47 20.71
CA SER A 143 7.99 -7.35 20.91
C SER A 143 8.81 -8.30 20.04
N GLU A 144 8.20 -9.36 19.53
CA GLU A 144 8.85 -10.37 18.67
C GLU A 144 8.64 -10.05 17.19
N LEU A 145 7.54 -9.36 16.87
CA LEU A 145 7.22 -8.91 15.53
C LEU A 145 7.92 -7.57 15.28
N ASP A 146 9.23 -7.57 15.09
CA ASP A 146 10.02 -6.37 14.80
C ASP A 146 10.80 -6.51 13.48
N TYR A 147 11.83 -5.69 13.23
CA TYR A 147 12.60 -5.81 12.00
C TYR A 147 13.50 -7.07 11.95
N GLU A 148 13.68 -7.82 13.04
CA GLU A 148 14.25 -9.17 12.98
C GLU A 148 13.32 -10.14 12.23
N TYR A 149 12.00 -10.00 12.36
CA TYR A 149 11.03 -10.79 11.58
C TYR A 149 11.17 -10.53 10.07
N VAL A 150 11.39 -9.26 9.68
CA VAL A 150 11.61 -8.88 8.28
C VAL A 150 12.98 -9.38 7.79
N LYS A 151 14.03 -9.21 8.61
CA LYS A 151 15.39 -9.68 8.32
C LYS A 151 15.44 -11.20 8.16
N TYR A 152 14.69 -11.94 8.97
CA TYR A 152 14.56 -13.40 8.85
C TYR A 152 14.11 -13.79 7.44
N ALA A 153 13.03 -13.20 6.94
CA ALA A 153 12.57 -13.49 5.58
C ALA A 153 13.54 -13.03 4.48
N LEU A 154 14.29 -11.94 4.69
CA LEU A 154 15.33 -11.50 3.75
C LEU A 154 16.49 -12.49 3.64
N GLN A 155 16.78 -13.24 4.70
CA GLN A 155 17.86 -14.23 4.70
C GLN A 155 17.38 -15.61 4.26
N GLU A 156 16.19 -16.04 4.71
CA GLU A 156 15.63 -17.36 4.38
C GLU A 156 15.11 -17.43 2.93
N TRP A 157 14.42 -16.38 2.46
CA TRP A 157 13.88 -16.32 1.09
C TRP A 157 14.31 -15.03 0.38
N PRO A 158 15.61 -14.84 0.10
CA PRO A 158 16.16 -13.55 -0.31
C PRO A 158 15.47 -12.99 -1.55
N TRP A 159 15.44 -13.73 -2.65
CA TRP A 159 14.87 -13.22 -3.90
C TRP A 159 13.38 -12.91 -3.80
N ARG A 160 12.62 -13.70 -3.02
CA ARG A 160 11.17 -13.51 -2.84
C ARG A 160 10.88 -12.28 -1.99
N SER A 161 11.58 -12.15 -0.87
CA SER A 161 11.46 -11.02 0.05
C SER A 161 11.91 -9.71 -0.59
N TRP A 162 13.05 -9.72 -1.30
CA TRP A 162 13.53 -8.56 -2.04
C TRP A 162 12.52 -8.11 -3.09
N PHE A 163 12.02 -9.04 -3.91
CA PHE A 163 11.02 -8.72 -4.93
C PHE A 163 9.72 -8.21 -4.31
N ALA A 164 9.23 -8.84 -3.23
CA ALA A 164 8.00 -8.46 -2.57
C ALA A 164 8.07 -7.06 -1.97
N TYR A 165 9.11 -6.77 -1.17
CA TYR A 165 9.22 -5.49 -0.46
C TYR A 165 9.61 -4.34 -1.40
N ILE A 166 10.63 -4.51 -2.27
CA ILE A 166 11.03 -3.46 -3.22
C ILE A 166 9.98 -3.28 -4.31
N GLY A 167 9.39 -4.37 -4.81
CA GLY A 167 8.32 -4.32 -5.79
C GLY A 167 7.09 -3.59 -5.26
N LEU A 168 6.66 -3.90 -4.02
CA LEU A 168 5.57 -3.18 -3.36
C LEU A 168 5.90 -1.69 -3.18
N THR A 169 7.09 -1.39 -2.64
CA THR A 169 7.53 0.00 -2.41
C THR A 169 7.57 0.80 -3.71
N ALA A 170 8.11 0.21 -4.78
CA ALA A 170 8.12 0.82 -6.10
C ALA A 170 6.70 1.05 -6.62
N CYS A 171 5.83 0.05 -6.58
CA CYS A 171 4.46 0.22 -7.05
C CYS A 171 3.72 1.31 -6.27
N ILE A 172 3.88 1.39 -4.95
CA ILE A 172 3.31 2.46 -4.11
C ILE A 172 3.87 3.83 -4.52
N ALA A 173 5.20 3.97 -4.63
CA ALA A 173 5.85 5.24 -4.96
C ALA A 173 5.41 5.76 -6.33
N TRP A 174 5.37 4.90 -7.35
CA TRP A 174 4.87 5.27 -8.68
C TRP A 174 3.37 5.56 -8.70
N HIS A 175 2.57 4.78 -7.96
CA HIS A 175 1.13 5.04 -7.84
C HIS A 175 0.87 6.40 -7.20
N ALA A 176 1.59 6.73 -6.13
CA ALA A 176 1.50 8.02 -5.46
C ALA A 176 1.94 9.18 -6.37
N ALA A 177 3.04 9.02 -7.13
CA ALA A 177 3.53 10.05 -8.04
C ALA A 177 2.54 10.38 -9.18
N GLU A 178 1.93 9.36 -9.80
CA GLU A 178 0.92 9.55 -10.84
C GLU A 178 -0.44 9.98 -10.24
N GLY A 179 -0.78 9.50 -9.05
CA GLY A 179 -1.98 9.89 -8.31
C GLY A 179 -1.94 11.36 -7.91
N MET A 180 -0.79 11.85 -7.45
CA MET A 180 -0.56 13.26 -7.14
C MET A 180 -0.76 14.14 -8.37
N ALA A 181 -0.32 13.72 -9.56
CA ALA A 181 -0.60 14.45 -10.79
C ALA A 181 -2.11 14.54 -11.11
N VAL A 182 -2.88 13.49 -10.80
CA VAL A 182 -4.34 13.52 -10.94
C VAL A 182 -4.98 14.47 -9.92
N ILE A 183 -4.61 14.37 -8.65
CA ILE A 183 -5.11 15.24 -7.57
C ILE A 183 -4.77 16.70 -7.86
N TRP A 184 -3.54 16.99 -8.27
CA TRP A 184 -3.09 18.34 -8.63
C TRP A 184 -3.96 18.94 -9.73
N ASN A 185 -4.12 18.22 -10.85
CA ASN A 185 -4.92 18.71 -11.98
C ASN A 185 -6.41 18.86 -11.64
N THR A 186 -6.92 18.11 -10.67
CA THR A 186 -8.32 18.15 -10.27
C THR A 186 -8.61 19.31 -9.30
N TRP A 187 -7.75 19.51 -8.30
CA TRP A 187 -8.06 20.38 -7.16
C TRP A 187 -7.15 21.60 -7.04
N LEU A 188 -5.86 21.45 -7.38
CA LEU A 188 -4.86 22.48 -7.11
C LEU A 188 -4.59 23.37 -8.32
N ARG A 189 -4.75 22.85 -9.54
CA ARG A 189 -4.46 23.57 -10.78
C ARG A 189 -5.18 24.92 -10.93
N PRO A 190 -6.46 25.07 -10.55
CA PRO A 190 -7.13 26.38 -10.64
C PRO A 190 -6.49 27.46 -9.77
N GLN A 191 -5.85 27.08 -8.66
CA GLN A 191 -5.27 28.01 -7.68
C GLN A 191 -3.77 28.17 -7.84
N LEU A 192 -3.06 27.08 -8.16
CA LEU A 192 -1.59 27.01 -8.17
C LEU A 192 -1.00 26.86 -9.58
N GLY A 193 -1.82 26.78 -10.62
CA GLY A 193 -1.38 26.59 -11.99
C GLY A 193 -0.97 25.15 -12.33
N GLY A 194 -0.22 24.99 -13.43
CA GLY A 194 0.24 23.68 -13.89
C GLY A 194 1.12 22.97 -12.84
N MET A 195 1.09 21.64 -12.81
CA MET A 195 1.92 20.88 -11.87
C MET A 195 3.40 21.16 -12.14
N PRO A 196 4.21 21.48 -11.11
CA PRO A 196 5.63 21.66 -11.29
C PRO A 196 6.31 20.34 -11.67
N GLY A 197 7.29 20.43 -12.57
CA GLY A 197 8.12 19.30 -12.99
C GLY A 197 7.51 18.43 -14.09
N THR A 198 8.38 17.63 -14.71
CA THR A 198 8.00 16.73 -15.82
C THR A 198 7.59 15.35 -15.30
N LYS A 199 6.99 14.51 -16.16
CA LYS A 199 6.76 13.09 -15.83
C LYS A 199 8.06 12.38 -15.42
N ARG A 200 9.16 12.67 -16.13
CA ARG A 200 10.49 12.14 -15.82
C ARG A 200 10.95 12.57 -14.43
N THR A 201 10.77 13.85 -14.09
CA THR A 201 11.11 14.39 -12.77
C THR A 201 10.35 13.66 -11.66
N ARG A 202 9.05 13.41 -11.83
CA ARG A 202 8.26 12.65 -10.84
C ARG A 202 8.70 11.20 -10.70
N THR A 203 9.01 10.52 -11.79
CA THR A 203 9.56 9.16 -11.76
C THR A 203 10.89 9.12 -11.00
N ILE A 204 11.78 10.09 -11.25
CA ILE A 204 13.06 10.19 -10.54
C ILE A 204 12.82 10.40 -9.04
N TRP A 205 11.88 11.27 -8.66
CA TRP A 205 11.55 11.48 -7.26
C TRP A 205 10.91 10.26 -6.59
N ALA A 206 10.03 9.53 -7.27
CA ALA A 206 9.48 8.29 -6.76
C ALA A 206 10.59 7.27 -6.45
N LEU A 207 11.60 7.19 -7.31
CA LEU A 207 12.77 6.35 -7.10
C LEU A 207 13.66 6.85 -5.95
N ILE A 208 14.12 8.09 -6.02
CA ILE A 208 15.12 8.63 -5.08
C ILE A 208 14.54 8.82 -3.67
N ALA A 209 13.32 9.33 -3.55
CA ALA A 209 12.71 9.62 -2.26
C ALA A 209 11.85 8.46 -1.72
N GLY A 210 11.34 7.59 -2.58
CA GLY A 210 10.49 6.47 -2.17
C GLY A 210 11.25 5.15 -2.09
N VAL A 211 11.83 4.71 -3.20
CA VAL A 211 12.38 3.34 -3.32
C VAL A 211 13.78 3.21 -2.76
N LEU A 212 14.69 4.13 -3.13
CA LEU A 212 16.11 4.02 -2.80
C LEU A 212 16.40 4.01 -1.28
N PRO A 213 15.75 4.82 -0.43
CA PRO A 213 16.01 4.81 1.01
C PRO A 213 15.62 3.46 1.63
N VAL A 214 14.46 2.94 1.25
CA VAL A 214 13.96 1.62 1.70
C VAL A 214 14.86 0.50 1.21
N ALA A 215 15.26 0.53 -0.07
CA ALA A 215 16.15 -0.47 -0.65
C ALA A 215 17.52 -0.50 0.04
N THR A 216 18.07 0.68 0.34
CA THR A 216 19.35 0.81 1.04
C THR A 216 19.23 0.27 2.46
N GLY A 217 18.17 0.64 3.20
CA GLY A 217 17.97 0.14 4.55
C GLY A 217 17.73 -1.37 4.60
N MET A 218 16.96 -1.93 3.65
CA MET A 218 16.81 -3.38 3.51
C MET A 218 18.15 -4.08 3.20
N PHE A 219 19.00 -3.45 2.39
CA PHE A 219 20.33 -4.00 2.10
C PHE A 219 21.19 -4.06 3.37
N CYS A 220 21.18 -3.00 4.19
CA CYS A 220 21.86 -2.99 5.47
C CYS A 220 21.35 -4.11 6.40
N MET A 221 20.03 -4.24 6.57
CA MET A 221 19.46 -5.31 7.41
C MET A 221 19.83 -6.70 6.90
N TRP A 222 19.78 -6.93 5.59
CA TRP A 222 20.11 -8.22 5.01
C TRP A 222 21.55 -8.67 5.30
N LYS A 223 22.48 -7.71 5.44
CA LYS A 223 23.90 -7.97 5.76
C LYS A 223 24.19 -8.23 7.23
N GLU A 224 23.25 -7.90 8.12
CA GLU A 224 23.43 -8.10 9.56
C GLU A 224 23.19 -9.58 9.95
N PRO A 225 23.86 -10.10 10.98
CA PRO A 225 23.52 -11.41 11.52
C PRO A 225 22.08 -11.39 12.08
N LEU A 226 21.40 -12.53 11.99
CA LEU A 226 20.11 -12.73 12.65
C LEU A 226 20.30 -12.79 14.16
N MET A 227 19.54 -11.97 14.89
CA MET A 227 19.59 -11.89 16.36
C MET A 227 18.31 -12.45 16.96
N VAL A 228 17.94 -13.68 16.55
CA VAL A 228 16.73 -14.37 16.98
C VAL A 228 17.07 -15.73 17.60
N PHE A 229 16.35 -16.13 18.64
CA PHE A 229 16.46 -17.49 19.16
C PHE A 229 15.91 -18.49 18.13
N ALA A 230 16.43 -19.71 18.14
CA ALA A 230 15.99 -20.77 17.23
C ALA A 230 14.47 -21.03 17.32
N SER A 231 13.91 -20.99 18.54
CA SER A 231 12.47 -21.15 18.76
C SER A 231 11.63 -20.02 18.14
N HIS A 232 12.14 -18.79 18.09
CA HIS A 232 11.50 -17.69 17.37
C HIS A 232 11.62 -17.85 15.86
N ALA A 233 12.77 -18.30 15.37
CA ALA A 233 12.98 -18.57 13.94
C ALA A 233 11.98 -19.61 13.41
N ASP A 234 11.71 -20.69 14.18
CA ASP A 234 10.72 -21.71 13.81
C ASP A 234 9.29 -21.12 13.73
N ARG A 235 8.93 -20.26 14.69
CA ARG A 235 7.65 -19.53 14.68
C ARG A 235 7.54 -18.59 13.49
N PHE A 236 8.62 -17.87 13.17
CA PHE A 236 8.68 -16.96 12.03
C PHE A 236 8.50 -17.74 10.72
N LYS A 237 9.25 -18.84 10.56
CA LYS A 237 9.13 -19.74 9.41
C LYS A 237 7.70 -20.22 9.21
N ALA A 238 7.05 -20.67 10.28
CA ALA A 238 5.68 -21.14 10.23
C ALA A 238 4.69 -20.02 9.84
N ALA A 239 4.87 -18.81 10.37
CA ALA A 239 4.04 -17.65 10.01
C ALA A 239 4.21 -17.28 8.52
N PHE A 240 5.44 -17.17 8.03
CA PHE A 240 5.70 -16.89 6.61
C PHE A 240 5.14 -18.00 5.70
N SER A 241 5.26 -19.26 6.11
CA SER A 241 4.78 -20.43 5.34
C SER A 241 3.26 -20.47 5.18
N LYS A 242 2.49 -19.61 5.86
CA LYS A 242 1.06 -19.44 5.58
C LYS A 242 0.78 -18.70 4.27
N ASN A 243 1.75 -17.94 3.77
CA ASN A 243 1.65 -17.27 2.49
C ASN A 243 2.36 -18.11 1.40
N PRO A 244 1.68 -18.47 0.31
CA PRO A 244 2.27 -19.25 -0.79
C PRO A 244 3.55 -18.66 -1.38
N LEU A 245 3.74 -17.33 -1.24
CA LEU A 245 4.97 -16.66 -1.62
C LEU A 245 6.21 -17.24 -0.91
N TYR A 246 6.08 -17.88 0.25
CA TYR A 246 7.20 -18.40 1.05
C TYR A 246 7.21 -19.93 1.16
N TRP A 247 6.45 -20.66 0.33
CA TRP A 247 6.49 -22.12 0.28
C TRP A 247 7.79 -22.64 -0.35
N TYR A 248 8.37 -23.72 0.19
CA TYR A 248 9.54 -24.37 -0.39
C TYR A 248 9.17 -25.13 -1.66
#